data_AF-A0A916WZK5-F1
#
_entry.id   AF-A0A916WZK5-F1
#
_cell.length_a   1.000
_cell.length_b   1.000
_cell.length_c   1.000
_cell.angle_alpha   90.00
_cell.angle_beta   90.00
_cell.angle_gamma   90.00
#
_symmetry.space_group_name_H-M   'P 1'
#
loop_
_entity.id
_entity.type
_entity.pdbx_description
1 polymer ?
#
loop_
_entity_poly.entity_id
_entity_poly.type
_entity_poly.pdbx_seq_one_letter_code
_entity_poly.pdbx_strand_id
1 'polypeptide(L)'
;MHGGTDIDIFVSLTSTLSDTLQRISDTLFTAFSQAGYVPRRQNVSIGLTVNDWKVDVTPGRRQDQYGHYHSLWSTKTGSWLQTNINEHIRVVSNSGRLDEIRLMKIWRNRFGIDWQSFYLELFVLDALHGARTGNLQANIVTVFRAIATALSTRRFIDPANTNNIVSNVLTVDGKARIVEMARSALNSPWNTVFQ
;
A
#
# COMPACT_ATOMS: atom_id res chain seq x y z
N MET A 1 19.87 -10.97 -3.90
CA MET A 1 18.70 -11.01 -2.98
C MET A 1 17.45 -11.19 -3.83
N HIS A 2 16.72 -12.29 -3.68
CA HIS A 2 15.37 -12.37 -4.24
C HIS A 2 14.51 -11.44 -3.39
N GLY A 3 14.12 -10.28 -3.95
CA GLY A 3 13.10 -9.45 -3.35
C GLY A 3 11.81 -10.26 -3.38
N GLY A 4 11.43 -10.84 -2.25
CA GLY A 4 10.14 -11.52 -2.10
C GLY A 4 9.06 -10.53 -2.52
N THR A 5 8.49 -10.73 -3.70
CA THR A 5 7.40 -9.87 -4.18
C THR A 5 6.16 -10.41 -3.51
N ASP A 6 5.62 -9.67 -2.56
CA ASP A 6 4.27 -9.91 -2.07
C ASP A 6 3.31 -9.56 -3.21
N ILE A 7 2.50 -10.52 -3.65
CA ILE A 7 1.52 -10.34 -4.72
C ILE A 7 0.17 -10.03 -4.06
N ASP A 8 -0.31 -8.80 -4.22
CA ASP A 8 -1.63 -8.40 -3.77
C ASP A 8 -2.67 -8.61 -4.88
N ILE A 9 -3.67 -9.45 -4.63
CA ILE A 9 -4.80 -9.70 -5.53
C ILE A 9 -6.07 -9.19 -4.87
N PHE A 10 -6.80 -8.32 -5.57
CA PHE A 10 -8.13 -7.92 -5.15
C PHE A 10 -9.20 -8.61 -5.99
N VAL A 11 -10.18 -9.22 -5.31
CA VAL A 11 -11.33 -9.87 -5.96
C VAL A 11 -12.55 -8.99 -5.79
N SER A 12 -12.93 -8.29 -6.87
CA SER A 12 -14.13 -7.46 -6.92
C SER A 12 -15.38 -8.31 -7.16
N LEU A 13 -16.24 -8.39 -6.17
CA LEU A 13 -17.49 -9.13 -6.21
C LEU A 13 -18.68 -8.20 -6.50
N THR A 14 -19.69 -8.74 -7.18
CA THR A 14 -20.92 -8.00 -7.51
C THR A 14 -21.66 -7.47 -6.27
N SER A 15 -22.26 -6.29 -6.40
CA SER A 15 -23.08 -5.67 -5.34
C SER A 15 -24.33 -6.46 -4.99
N THR A 16 -24.80 -7.31 -5.90
CA THR A 16 -26.01 -8.13 -5.74
C THR A 16 -25.80 -9.39 -4.90
N LEU A 17 -24.56 -9.67 -4.47
CA LEU A 17 -24.27 -10.83 -3.62
C LEU A 17 -24.89 -10.64 -2.23
N SER A 18 -25.81 -11.53 -1.85
CA SER A 18 -26.58 -11.44 -0.59
C SER A 18 -25.79 -11.86 0.65
N ASP A 19 -24.65 -12.54 0.47
CA ASP A 19 -23.81 -13.02 1.56
C ASP A 19 -23.27 -11.91 2.44
N THR A 20 -23.10 -12.20 3.73
CA THR A 20 -22.39 -11.28 4.62
C THR A 20 -20.91 -11.20 4.21
N LEU A 21 -20.26 -10.07 4.47
CA LEU A 21 -18.84 -9.88 4.16
C LEU A 21 -17.96 -10.92 4.86
N GLN A 22 -18.32 -11.29 6.08
CA GLN A 22 -17.67 -12.38 6.81
C GLN A 22 -17.81 -13.71 6.05
N ARG A 23 -19.03 -14.08 5.62
CA ARG A 23 -19.28 -15.32 4.87
C ARG A 23 -18.52 -15.35 3.54
N ILE A 24 -18.41 -14.21 2.86
CA ILE A 24 -17.58 -14.07 1.65
C ILE A 24 -16.12 -14.42 1.97
N SER A 25 -15.55 -13.83 3.03
CA SER A 25 -14.17 -14.10 3.47
C SER A 25 -13.98 -15.57 3.87
N ASP A 26 -14.92 -16.15 4.61
CA ASP A 26 -14.87 -17.54 5.06
C ASP A 26 -14.99 -18.53 3.90
N THR A 27 -15.81 -18.21 2.90
CA THR A 27 -15.96 -19.04 1.70
C THR A 27 -14.68 -19.03 0.88
N LEU A 28 -14.05 -17.87 0.69
CA LEU A 28 -12.77 -17.78 0.00
C LEU A 28 -11.66 -18.54 0.75
N PHE A 29 -11.61 -18.45 2.07
CA PHE A 29 -10.66 -19.21 2.89
C PHE A 29 -10.85 -20.71 2.71
N THR A 30 -12.10 -21.17 2.77
CA THR A 30 -12.47 -22.58 2.60
C THR A 30 -12.10 -23.08 1.20
N ALA A 31 -12.36 -22.26 0.17
CA ALA A 31 -12.02 -22.61 -1.20
C ALA A 31 -10.51 -22.82 -1.39
N PHE A 32 -9.66 -21.98 -0.79
CA PHE A 32 -8.21 -22.19 -0.83
C PHE A 32 -7.77 -23.46 -0.10
N SER A 33 -8.32 -23.72 1.10
CA SER A 33 -8.03 -24.96 1.83
C SER A 33 -8.42 -26.21 1.02
N GLN A 34 -9.59 -26.19 0.39
CA GLN A 34 -10.08 -27.29 -0.45
C GLN A 34 -9.26 -27.47 -1.73
N ALA A 35 -8.67 -26.40 -2.25
CA ALA A 35 -7.74 -26.44 -3.38
C ALA A 35 -6.32 -26.90 -2.99
N GLY A 36 -6.08 -27.28 -1.72
CA GLY A 36 -4.81 -27.82 -1.24
C GLY A 36 -3.80 -26.78 -0.77
N TYR A 37 -4.19 -25.50 -0.66
CA TYR A 37 -3.34 -24.48 -0.05
C TYR A 37 -3.43 -24.51 1.48
N VAL A 38 -2.45 -23.88 2.14
CA VAL A 38 -2.47 -23.62 3.59
C VAL A 38 -2.77 -22.13 3.82
N PRO A 39 -4.05 -21.70 3.77
CA PRO A 39 -4.39 -20.29 3.88
C PRO A 39 -4.20 -19.75 5.30
N ARG A 40 -3.79 -18.49 5.40
CA ARG A 40 -3.68 -17.73 6.65
C ARG A 40 -4.64 -16.55 6.63
N ARG A 41 -5.48 -16.42 7.65
CA ARG A 41 -6.35 -15.24 7.81
C ARG A 41 -5.53 -14.01 8.18
N GLN A 42 -5.79 -12.91 7.50
CA GLN A 42 -5.29 -11.58 7.86
C GLN A 42 -6.46 -10.67 8.24
N ASN A 43 -6.20 -9.35 8.39
CA ASN A 43 -7.27 -8.43 8.75
C ASN A 43 -8.38 -8.38 7.69
N VAL A 44 -7.98 -8.11 6.44
CA VAL A 44 -8.90 -7.94 5.30
C VAL A 44 -8.64 -8.92 4.16
N SER A 45 -7.58 -9.72 4.25
CA SER A 45 -7.10 -10.61 3.19
C SER A 45 -6.88 -12.04 3.70
N ILE A 46 -6.68 -12.97 2.77
CA ILE A 46 -6.20 -14.32 3.02
C ILE A 46 -4.81 -14.43 2.39
N GLY A 47 -3.81 -14.72 3.22
CA GLY A 47 -2.44 -14.94 2.79
C GLY A 47 -2.20 -16.38 2.38
N LEU A 48 -1.44 -16.55 1.30
CA LEU A 48 -1.04 -17.82 0.70
C LEU A 48 0.47 -17.82 0.41
N THR A 49 1.01 -19.02 0.21
CA THR A 49 2.33 -19.20 -0.41
C THR A 49 2.17 -20.05 -1.66
N VAL A 50 2.59 -19.51 -2.80
CA VAL A 50 2.47 -20.16 -4.12
C VAL A 50 3.84 -20.10 -4.79
N ASN A 51 4.52 -21.24 -4.98
CA ASN A 51 5.86 -21.31 -5.55
C ASN A 51 6.85 -20.31 -4.89
N ASP A 52 6.91 -20.31 -3.56
CA ASP A 52 7.70 -19.38 -2.72
C ASP A 52 7.30 -17.90 -2.76
N TRP A 53 6.27 -17.53 -3.53
CA TRP A 53 5.69 -16.20 -3.50
C TRP A 53 4.64 -16.09 -2.40
N LYS A 54 4.68 -14.99 -1.64
CA LYS A 54 3.61 -14.62 -0.73
C LYS A 54 2.51 -13.92 -1.53
N VAL A 55 1.29 -14.41 -1.40
CA VAL A 55 0.13 -13.87 -2.13
C VAL A 55 -0.96 -13.51 -1.15
N ASP A 56 -1.43 -12.27 -1.19
CA ASP A 56 -2.53 -11.78 -0.36
C ASP A 56 -3.76 -11.53 -1.21
N VAL A 57 -4.82 -12.29 -0.94
CA VAL A 57 -6.08 -12.20 -1.69
C VAL A 57 -7.13 -11.50 -0.84
N THR A 58 -7.58 -10.33 -1.28
CA THR A 58 -8.57 -9.49 -0.58
C THR A 58 -9.91 -9.55 -1.31
N PRO A 59 -10.94 -10.20 -0.74
CA PRO A 59 -12.28 -10.14 -1.31
C PRO A 59 -12.99 -8.85 -0.91
N GLY A 60 -13.63 -8.19 -1.87
CA GLY A 60 -14.49 -7.04 -1.58
C GLY A 60 -15.75 -7.03 -2.41
N ARG A 61 -16.87 -6.69 -1.77
CA ARG A 61 -18.17 -6.55 -2.46
C ARG A 61 -18.37 -5.12 -2.89
N ARG A 62 -18.69 -4.87 -4.16
CA ARG A 62 -19.08 -3.55 -4.63
C ARG A 62 -20.27 -3.01 -3.84
N GLN A 63 -20.26 -1.72 -3.51
CA GLN A 63 -21.38 -1.08 -2.82
C GLN A 63 -22.55 -0.80 -3.75
N ASP A 64 -22.28 -0.63 -5.04
CA ASP A 64 -23.30 -0.44 -6.07
C ASP A 64 -22.89 -1.15 -7.39
N GLN A 65 -23.77 -1.16 -8.39
CA GLN A 65 -23.57 -1.93 -9.62
C GLN A 65 -22.44 -1.39 -10.51
N TYR A 66 -22.16 -0.10 -10.47
CA TYR A 66 -21.28 0.60 -11.42
C TYR A 66 -20.12 1.36 -10.75
N GLY A 67 -20.20 1.55 -9.44
CA GLY A 67 -19.26 2.28 -8.63
C GLY A 67 -18.02 1.49 -8.30
N HIS A 68 -17.05 2.20 -7.76
CA HIS A 68 -15.71 1.69 -7.49
C HIS A 68 -15.46 1.45 -5.99
N TYR A 69 -16.43 1.80 -5.15
CA TYR A 69 -16.39 1.54 -3.72
C TYR A 69 -16.72 0.08 -3.42
N HIS A 70 -15.92 -0.50 -2.54
CA HIS A 70 -16.09 -1.85 -2.06
C HIS A 70 -16.14 -1.87 -0.53
N SER A 71 -16.93 -2.80 -0.01
CA SER A 71 -16.93 -3.16 1.40
C SER A 71 -16.11 -4.43 1.60
N LEU A 72 -15.19 -4.40 2.57
CA LEU A 72 -14.32 -5.51 2.97
C LEU A 72 -14.71 -5.98 4.36
N TRP A 73 -14.50 -7.27 4.66
CA TRP A 73 -14.56 -7.76 6.04
C TRP A 73 -13.26 -7.42 6.78
N SER A 74 -13.37 -6.97 8.03
CA SER A 74 -12.22 -6.68 8.90
C SER A 74 -12.30 -7.55 10.15
N THR A 75 -11.40 -8.52 10.27
CA THR A 75 -11.34 -9.43 11.42
C THR A 75 -10.95 -8.71 12.70
N LYS A 76 -10.18 -7.62 12.63
CA LYS A 76 -9.80 -6.81 13.80
C LYS A 76 -10.98 -6.05 14.41
N THR A 77 -11.91 -5.58 13.58
CA THR A 77 -13.05 -4.77 14.05
C THR A 77 -14.33 -5.59 14.16
N GLY A 78 -14.37 -6.81 13.63
CA GLY A 78 -15.60 -7.61 13.53
C GLY A 78 -16.67 -6.93 12.68
N SER A 79 -16.28 -6.06 11.74
CA SER A 79 -17.18 -5.24 10.94
C SER A 79 -16.57 -4.99 9.56
N TRP A 80 -17.10 -4.01 8.81
CA TRP A 80 -16.68 -3.71 7.46
C TRP A 80 -15.78 -2.49 7.36
N LEU A 81 -14.93 -2.47 6.31
CA LEU A 81 -14.14 -1.31 5.90
C LEU A 81 -14.48 -0.94 4.46
N GLN A 82 -14.45 0.37 4.17
CA GLN A 82 -14.58 0.87 2.80
C GLN A 82 -13.21 0.94 2.12
N THR A 83 -13.16 0.62 0.83
CA THR A 83 -12.02 0.91 -0.05
C THR A 83 -12.50 1.29 -1.46
N ASN A 84 -11.63 1.93 -2.23
CA ASN A 84 -11.83 2.24 -3.64
C ASN A 84 -10.50 2.04 -4.36
N ILE A 85 -10.36 0.87 -4.98
CA ILE A 85 -9.11 0.47 -5.64
C ILE A 85 -8.87 1.29 -6.89
N ASN A 86 -9.93 1.71 -7.58
CA ASN A 86 -9.77 2.59 -8.73
C ASN A 86 -9.21 3.94 -8.30
N GLU A 87 -9.58 4.44 -7.13
CA GLU A 87 -8.97 5.66 -6.58
C GLU A 87 -7.48 5.45 -6.32
N HIS A 88 -7.09 4.33 -5.69
CA HIS A 88 -5.70 4.01 -5.44
C HIS A 88 -4.90 3.88 -6.75
N ILE A 89 -5.44 3.17 -7.75
CA ILE A 89 -4.85 3.04 -9.08
C ILE A 89 -4.76 4.40 -9.77
N ARG A 90 -5.81 5.22 -9.73
CA ARG A 90 -5.87 6.53 -10.39
C ARG A 90 -4.84 7.48 -9.80
N VAL A 91 -4.80 7.58 -8.48
CA VAL A 91 -3.87 8.43 -7.74
C VAL A 91 -2.43 8.09 -8.09
N VAL A 92 -2.09 6.81 -8.27
CA VAL A 92 -0.72 6.39 -8.60
C VAL A 92 -0.44 6.43 -10.10
N SER A 93 -1.26 5.78 -10.92
CA SER A 93 -1.00 5.54 -12.34
C SER A 93 -1.11 6.81 -13.19
N ASN A 94 -2.04 7.70 -12.85
CA ASN A 94 -2.26 8.94 -13.60
C ASN A 94 -1.43 10.12 -13.06
N SER A 95 -0.58 9.89 -12.05
CA SER A 95 0.24 10.95 -11.45
C SER A 95 1.39 11.43 -12.33
N GLY A 96 1.84 10.62 -13.29
CA GLY A 96 3.10 10.85 -13.99
C GLY A 96 4.34 10.72 -13.08
N ARG A 97 4.22 10.09 -11.90
CA ARG A 97 5.28 9.91 -10.88
C ARG A 97 5.71 8.46 -10.66
N LEU A 98 5.41 7.58 -11.62
CA LEU A 98 5.66 6.15 -11.46
C LEU A 98 7.15 5.84 -11.23
N ASP A 99 8.06 6.57 -11.88
CA ASP A 99 9.49 6.33 -11.73
C ASP A 99 10.00 6.80 -10.37
N GLU A 100 9.54 7.96 -9.88
CA GLU A 100 9.85 8.40 -8.51
C GLU A 100 9.33 7.41 -7.47
N ILE A 101 8.08 6.95 -7.60
CA ILE A 101 7.47 5.97 -6.70
C ILE A 101 8.26 4.65 -6.72
N ARG A 102 8.63 4.15 -7.91
CA ARG A 102 9.42 2.92 -8.06
C ARG A 102 10.78 3.03 -7.37
N LEU A 103 11.51 4.12 -7.61
CA LEU A 103 12.80 4.34 -6.95
C LEU A 103 12.64 4.40 -5.43
N MET A 104 11.63 5.09 -4.91
CA MET A 104 11.39 5.14 -3.46
C MET A 104 11.04 3.77 -2.88
N LYS A 105 10.30 2.93 -3.61
CA LYS A 105 10.07 1.52 -3.22
C LYS A 105 11.34 0.68 -3.25
N ILE A 106 12.22 0.87 -4.24
CA ILE A 106 13.53 0.21 -4.30
C ILE A 106 14.36 0.59 -3.07
N TRP A 107 14.47 1.88 -2.76
CA TRP A 107 15.16 2.35 -1.55
C TRP A 107 14.56 1.75 -0.28
N ARG A 108 13.23 1.79 -0.12
CA ARG A 108 12.53 1.15 1.00
C ARG A 108 12.93 -0.33 1.16
N ASN A 109 12.87 -1.09 0.08
CA ASN A 109 13.15 -2.53 0.11
C ASN A 109 14.63 -2.82 0.40
N ARG A 110 15.56 -2.08 -0.23
CA ARG A 110 17.00 -2.28 -0.03
C ARG A 110 17.43 -2.06 1.41
N PHE A 111 16.78 -1.12 2.10
CA PHE A 111 17.10 -0.79 3.49
C PHE A 111 16.17 -1.46 4.51
N GLY A 112 15.31 -2.40 4.08
CA GLY A 112 14.41 -3.13 4.98
C GLY A 112 13.44 -2.23 5.76
N ILE A 113 13.00 -1.14 5.13
CA ILE A 113 12.17 -0.12 5.77
C ILE A 113 10.72 -0.62 5.82
N ASP A 114 10.16 -0.75 7.03
CA ASP A 114 8.73 -1.05 7.21
C ASP A 114 7.89 0.20 6.93
N TRP A 115 7.59 0.43 5.65
CA TRP A 115 6.73 1.53 5.18
C TRP A 115 5.74 1.00 4.15
N GLN A 116 4.45 1.01 4.53
CA GLN A 116 3.35 0.53 3.69
C GLN A 116 3.35 1.23 2.33
N SER A 117 3.22 0.44 1.25
CA SER A 117 3.34 0.91 -0.13
C SER A 117 2.41 2.08 -0.44
N PHE A 118 1.14 1.97 -0.06
CA PHE A 118 0.17 3.03 -0.31
C PHE A 118 0.50 4.32 0.44
N TYR A 119 1.00 4.22 1.68
CA TYR A 119 1.42 5.40 2.42
C TYR A 119 2.63 6.08 1.75
N LEU A 120 3.62 5.31 1.33
CA LEU A 120 4.79 5.82 0.61
C LEU A 120 4.36 6.51 -0.70
N GLU A 121 3.45 5.91 -1.46
CA GLU A 121 2.91 6.49 -2.70
C GLU A 121 2.24 7.84 -2.45
N LEU A 122 1.31 7.92 -1.49
CA LEU A 122 0.65 9.18 -1.14
C LEU A 122 1.65 10.25 -0.71
N PHE A 123 2.66 9.87 0.08
CA PHE A 123 3.70 10.79 0.53
C PHE A 123 4.53 11.33 -0.64
N VAL A 124 4.94 10.48 -1.58
CA VAL A 124 5.71 10.89 -2.76
C VAL A 124 4.90 11.86 -3.63
N LEU A 125 3.62 11.57 -3.87
CA LEU A 125 2.76 12.41 -4.68
C LEU A 125 2.56 13.80 -4.06
N ASP A 126 2.36 13.82 -2.76
CA ASP A 126 2.21 15.04 -1.98
C ASP A 126 3.51 15.86 -1.90
N ALA A 127 4.66 15.21 -1.71
CA ALA A 127 5.98 15.85 -1.73
C ALA A 127 6.32 16.47 -3.09
N LEU A 128 5.80 15.90 -4.17
CA LEU A 128 6.03 16.35 -5.55
C LEU A 128 4.86 17.15 -6.13
N HIS A 129 3.92 17.59 -5.29
CA HIS A 129 2.82 18.42 -5.73
C HIS A 129 3.36 19.74 -6.32
N GLY A 130 2.97 20.04 -7.57
CA GLY A 130 3.47 21.21 -8.31
C GLY A 130 4.90 21.12 -8.85
N ALA A 131 5.65 20.06 -8.54
CA ALA A 131 7.00 19.87 -9.08
C ALA A 131 6.95 19.52 -10.58
N ARG A 132 8.02 19.79 -11.32
CA ARG A 132 8.11 19.42 -12.75
C ARG A 132 8.24 17.89 -12.92
N THR A 133 7.53 17.31 -13.89
CA THR A 133 7.71 15.91 -14.29
C THR A 133 8.95 15.75 -15.18
N GLY A 134 9.55 14.55 -15.20
CA GLY A 134 10.73 14.24 -16.01
C GLY A 134 12.09 14.69 -15.46
N ASN A 135 12.13 15.36 -14.29
CA ASN A 135 13.38 15.67 -13.58
C ASN A 135 13.61 14.69 -12.42
N LEU A 136 13.78 13.42 -12.76
CA LEU A 136 13.77 12.29 -11.82
C LEU A 136 14.75 12.50 -10.65
N GLN A 137 16.01 12.86 -10.94
CA GLN A 137 17.02 13.05 -9.90
C GLN A 137 16.63 14.16 -8.91
N ALA A 138 16.24 15.34 -9.40
CA ALA A 138 15.85 16.44 -8.52
C ALA A 138 14.58 16.11 -7.73
N ASN A 139 13.64 15.39 -8.34
CA ASN A 139 12.41 14.95 -7.68
C ASN A 139 12.70 13.98 -6.54
N ILE A 140 13.60 13.02 -6.73
CA ILE A 140 14.01 12.11 -5.65
C ILE A 140 14.66 12.88 -4.48
N VAL A 141 15.51 13.86 -4.77
CA VAL A 141 16.07 14.73 -3.71
C VAL A 141 14.98 15.50 -2.98
N THR A 142 13.99 16.03 -3.71
CA THR A 142 12.81 16.71 -3.12
C THR A 142 12.02 15.76 -2.21
N VAL A 143 11.78 14.53 -2.63
CA VAL A 143 11.10 13.51 -1.81
C VAL A 143 11.90 13.23 -0.54
N PHE A 144 13.20 12.95 -0.62
CA PHE A 144 14.01 12.69 0.58
C PHE A 144 14.05 13.88 1.54
N ARG A 145 14.12 15.12 1.02
CA ARG A 145 14.00 16.32 1.86
C ARG A 145 12.64 16.42 2.53
N ALA A 146 11.56 16.15 1.80
CA ALA A 146 10.21 16.14 2.36
C ALA A 146 10.06 15.06 3.45
N ILE A 147 10.64 13.87 3.25
CA ILE A 147 10.68 12.83 4.29
C ILE A 147 11.35 13.37 5.54
N ALA A 148 12.55 13.96 5.39
CA ALA A 148 13.35 14.44 6.50
C ALA A 148 12.71 15.59 7.30
N THR A 149 11.79 16.36 6.71
CA THR A 149 11.18 17.54 7.32
C THR A 149 9.72 17.36 7.70
N ALA A 150 8.97 16.50 7.01
CA ALA A 150 7.50 16.44 7.13
C ALA A 150 6.94 15.06 7.51
N LEU A 151 7.69 13.95 7.39
CA LEU A 151 7.12 12.61 7.64
C LEU A 151 6.55 12.44 9.06
N SER A 152 7.19 13.04 10.06
CA SER A 152 6.76 12.92 11.46
C SER A 152 5.43 13.61 11.76
N THR A 153 5.10 14.68 11.04
CA THR A 153 3.97 15.57 11.35
C THR A 153 2.85 15.50 10.31
N ARG A 154 3.17 15.18 9.06
CA ARG A 154 2.20 15.22 7.97
C ARG A 154 1.20 14.08 8.10
N ARG A 155 -0.08 14.46 8.01
CA ARG A 155 -1.21 13.56 8.13
C ARG A 155 -1.74 13.20 6.75
N PHE A 156 -1.93 11.91 6.51
CA PHE A 156 -2.50 11.38 5.28
C PHE A 156 -3.77 10.60 5.60
N ILE A 157 -4.84 10.97 4.92
CA ILE A 157 -6.15 10.32 4.98
C ILE A 157 -6.32 9.53 3.69
N ASP A 158 -6.85 8.32 3.77
CA ASP A 158 -7.17 7.52 2.59
C ASP A 158 -8.27 8.23 1.79
N PRO A 159 -8.01 8.64 0.52
CA PRO A 159 -9.02 9.28 -0.32
C PRO A 159 -10.28 8.43 -0.51
N ALA A 160 -10.15 7.11 -0.40
CA ALA A 160 -11.24 6.16 -0.55
C ALA A 160 -12.04 5.91 0.74
N ASN A 161 -11.48 6.28 1.89
CA ASN A 161 -12.05 6.04 3.21
C ASN A 161 -11.55 7.12 4.18
N THR A 162 -12.30 8.21 4.30
CA THR A 162 -11.90 9.37 5.10
C THR A 162 -11.77 9.09 6.60
N ASN A 163 -12.32 7.97 7.08
CA ASN A 163 -12.13 7.50 8.46
C ASN A 163 -10.77 6.81 8.66
N ASN A 164 -10.06 6.44 7.58
CA ASN A 164 -8.77 5.78 7.64
C ASN A 164 -7.62 6.78 7.51
N ILE A 165 -6.83 6.90 8.58
CA ILE A 165 -5.65 7.77 8.61
C ILE A 165 -4.43 6.91 8.29
N VAL A 166 -4.08 6.88 7.00
CA VAL A 166 -2.96 6.09 6.47
C VAL A 166 -1.65 6.38 7.20
N SER A 167 -1.43 7.63 7.61
CA SER A 167 -0.22 8.03 8.33
C SER A 167 -0.11 7.51 9.77
N ASN A 168 -1.19 6.93 10.33
CA ASN A 168 -1.18 6.35 11.68
C ASN A 168 -0.65 4.91 11.72
N VAL A 169 -0.46 4.29 10.55
CA VAL A 169 0.05 2.90 10.49
C VAL A 169 1.52 2.83 10.91
N LEU A 170 2.29 3.91 10.71
CA LEU A 170 3.65 4.02 11.23
C LEU A 170 3.66 4.53 12.67
N THR A 171 4.42 3.84 13.53
CA THR A 171 4.72 4.30 14.88
C THR A 171 5.62 5.54 14.84
N VAL A 172 5.67 6.29 15.95
CA VAL A 172 6.56 7.46 16.10
C VAL A 172 8.02 7.06 15.85
N ASP A 173 8.47 5.96 16.44
CA ASP A 173 9.83 5.44 16.26
C ASP A 173 10.08 4.99 14.81
N GLY A 174 9.09 4.35 14.18
CA GLY A 174 9.16 3.98 12.76
C GLY A 174 9.36 5.20 11.86
N LYS A 175 8.61 6.28 12.09
CA LYS A 175 8.77 7.55 11.37
C LYS A 175 10.15 8.17 11.62
N ALA A 176 10.61 8.20 12.87
CA ALA A 176 11.92 8.74 13.22
C ALA A 176 13.07 7.97 12.53
N ARG A 177 12.96 6.64 12.47
CA ARG A 177 13.93 5.79 11.78
C ARG A 177 13.99 6.09 10.28
N ILE A 178 12.83 6.26 9.65
CA ILE A 178 12.74 6.62 8.22
C ILE A 178 13.32 8.00 7.94
N VAL A 179 13.04 8.99 8.80
CA VAL A 179 13.61 10.34 8.71
C VAL A 179 15.14 10.29 8.72
N GLU A 180 15.73 9.51 9.62
CA GLU A 180 17.18 9.39 9.71
C GLU A 180 17.78 8.71 8.47
N MET A 181 17.15 7.66 7.97
CA MET A 181 17.59 7.00 6.74
C MET A 181 17.50 7.93 5.52
N ALA A 182 16.48 8.79 5.45
CA ALA A 182 16.37 9.78 4.37
C ALA A 182 17.46 10.85 4.46
N ARG A 183 17.82 11.31 5.67
CA ARG A 183 18.96 12.23 5.88
C ARG A 183 20.28 11.58 5.47
N SER A 184 20.48 10.31 5.79
CA SER A 184 21.65 9.55 5.33
C SER A 184 21.68 9.45 3.80
N ALA A 185 20.54 9.15 3.17
CA ALA A 185 20.44 9.07 1.71
C ALA A 185 20.77 10.40 1.01
N LEU A 186 20.34 11.54 1.56
CA LEU A 186 20.67 12.87 1.03
C LEU A 186 22.17 13.20 1.03
N ASN A 187 22.93 12.57 1.92
CA ASN A 187 24.37 12.76 2.06
C ASN A 187 25.19 11.61 1.45
N SER A 188 24.53 10.71 0.72
CA SER A 188 25.16 9.52 0.14
C SER A 188 25.19 9.59 -1.39
N PRO A 189 26.22 9.00 -2.04
CA PRO A 189 26.21 8.79 -3.48
C PRO A 189 25.07 7.88 -3.93
N TRP A 190 24.55 8.06 -5.15
CA TRP A 190 23.38 7.32 -5.66
C TRP A 190 23.59 5.80 -5.73
N ASN A 191 24.81 5.33 -6.01
CA ASN A 191 25.11 3.89 -5.99
C ASN A 191 24.93 3.30 -4.59
N THR A 192 25.26 4.03 -3.52
CA THR A 192 24.98 3.58 -2.14
C THR A 192 23.48 3.55 -1.84
N VAL A 193 22.67 4.39 -2.50
CA VAL A 193 21.22 4.49 -2.25
C VAL A 193 20.44 3.45 -3.06
N PHE A 194 20.83 3.18 -4.31
CA PHE A 194 20.04 2.43 -5.29
C PHE A 194 20.73 1.22 -5.97
N GLN A 195 22.04 1.01 -5.82
CA GLN A 195 22.76 -0.17 -6.36
C GLN A 195 23.11 -1.15 -5.26
#